data_AF-A0A9X1T3K6-F1
#
_entry.id   AF-A0A9X1T3K6-F1
#
_cell.length_a   1.000
_cell.length_b   1.000
_cell.length_c   1.000
_cell.angle_alpha   90.00
_cell.angle_beta   90.00
_cell.angle_gamma   90.00
#
_symmetry.space_group_name_H-M   'P 1'
#
loop_
_entity.id
_entity.type
_entity.pdbx_description
1 polymer ?
#
loop_
_entity_poly.entity_id
_entity_poly.type
_entity_poly.pdbx_seq_one_letter_code
_entity_poly.pdbx_strand_id
1 'polypeptide(L)'
;MDLKPITKSGQTAFGGGILRAKRTDRIKLIFWDGSGVCLVAKRLEDGEFHWPRMQDGAMHLTSAQFSALFEGLDWKRVAAPSQTRTPVKAG
;
A
#
# COMPACT_ATOMS: atom_id res chain seq x y z
N MET A 1 5.60 -5.77 24.74
CA MET A 1 5.39 -5.86 23.27
C MET A 1 4.67 -4.57 22.88
N ASP A 2 5.45 -3.53 22.59
CA ASP A 2 4.94 -2.19 22.31
C ASP A 2 4.64 -2.04 20.82
N LEU A 3 3.36 -2.07 20.47
CA LEU A 3 2.89 -1.63 19.16
C LEU A 3 2.82 -0.09 19.19
N LYS A 4 3.73 0.58 18.47
CA LYS A 4 3.66 2.03 18.30
C LYS A 4 2.62 2.38 17.22
N PRO A 5 1.72 3.36 17.48
CA PRO A 5 0.76 3.80 16.48
C PRO A 5 1.46 4.60 15.38
N ILE A 6 1.18 4.25 14.13
CA ILE A 6 1.60 5.02 12.96
C ILE A 6 0.59 6.16 12.81
N THR A 7 0.98 7.41 13.09
CA THR A 7 0.15 8.57 12.75
C THR A 7 1.01 9.68 12.18
N LYS A 8 0.82 9.98 10.88
CA LYS A 8 0.32 11.27 10.37
C LYS A 8 0.60 11.41 8.87
N SER A 9 -0.43 11.22 8.05
CA SER A 9 -0.95 12.22 7.07
C SER A 9 -1.98 11.54 6.17
N GLY A 10 -3.22 12.01 6.17
CA GLY A 10 -4.27 11.52 5.25
C GLY A 10 -4.91 10.20 5.68
N GLN A 11 -6.12 10.31 6.22
CA GLN A 11 -7.03 9.22 6.62
C GLN A 11 -7.02 8.08 5.58
N THR A 12 -6.66 6.84 5.92
CA THR A 12 -7.53 5.87 6.60
C THR A 12 -6.73 4.96 7.55
N ALA A 13 -7.04 4.99 8.84
CA ALA A 13 -6.43 4.10 9.84
C ALA A 13 -7.17 2.76 9.89
N PHE A 14 -7.08 1.95 8.84
CA PHE A 14 -7.42 0.54 8.95
C PHE A 14 -6.17 -0.20 9.42
N GLY A 15 -6.17 -0.64 10.68
CA GLY A 15 -5.13 -1.53 11.18
C GLY A 15 -5.13 -2.80 10.33
N GLY A 16 -4.09 -2.98 9.52
CA GLY A 16 -4.00 -4.07 8.58
C GLY A 16 -2.56 -4.40 8.20
N GLY A 17 -2.34 -5.66 7.84
CA GLY A 17 -1.05 -6.20 7.44
C GLY A 17 -1.11 -6.81 6.05
N ILE A 18 0.01 -6.73 5.34
CA ILE A 18 0.20 -7.41 4.05
C ILE A 18 1.08 -8.63 4.29
N LEU A 19 0.62 -9.80 3.89
CA LEU A 19 1.41 -11.03 3.94
C LEU A 19 1.91 -11.39 2.54
N ARG A 20 3.22 -11.59 2.44
CA ARG A 20 3.87 -12.10 1.23
C ARG A 20 3.70 -13.62 1.16
N ALA A 21 3.19 -14.11 0.05
CA ALA A 21 3.16 -15.55 -0.23
C ALA A 21 4.53 -16.04 -0.73
N LYS A 22 4.81 -17.36 -0.57
CA LYS A 22 6.03 -17.99 -1.12
C LYS A 22 6.12 -17.83 -2.64
N ARG A 23 4.97 -17.85 -3.32
CA ARG A 23 4.88 -17.50 -4.74
C ARG A 23 4.62 -16.00 -4.87
N THR A 24 5.38 -15.37 -5.75
CA THR A 24 5.41 -13.91 -5.97
C THR A 24 4.19 -13.41 -6.76
N ASP A 25 3.39 -14.29 -7.37
CA ASP A 25 2.13 -13.97 -8.06
C ASP A 25 0.94 -13.73 -7.10
N ARG A 26 1.14 -13.83 -5.77
CA ARG A 26 0.05 -13.79 -4.79
C ARG A 26 0.32 -12.81 -3.64
N ILE A 27 -0.75 -12.15 -3.21
CA ILE A 27 -0.77 -11.23 -2.06
C ILE A 27 -1.96 -11.56 -1.15
N LYS A 28 -1.77 -11.40 0.16
CA LYS A 28 -2.84 -11.45 1.14
C LYS A 28 -2.85 -10.17 1.98
N LEU A 29 -4.04 -9.62 2.20
CA LEU A 29 -4.27 -8.43 3.01
C LEU A 29 -5.22 -8.82 4.15
N ILE A 30 -4.80 -8.58 5.38
CA ILE A 30 -5.64 -8.76 6.55
C ILE A 30 -5.88 -7.40 7.19
N PHE A 31 -7.12 -7.04 7.47
CA PHE A 31 -7.44 -5.77 8.11
C PHE A 31 -8.73 -5.88 8.92
N TRP A 32 -8.91 -5.00 9.91
CA TRP A 32 -10.17 -4.82 10.61
C TRP A 32 -10.97 -3.70 9.96
N ASP A 33 -12.20 -3.96 9.54
CA ASP A 33 -13.05 -2.97 8.86
C ASP A 33 -13.90 -2.12 9.83
N GLY A 34 -13.86 -2.44 11.12
CA GLY A 34 -14.71 -1.83 12.16
C GLY A 34 -15.70 -2.84 12.76
N SER A 35 -16.13 -3.83 11.99
CA SER A 35 -17.08 -4.87 12.38
C SER A 35 -16.45 -6.24 12.54
N GLY A 36 -15.41 -6.53 11.75
CA GLY A 36 -14.81 -7.85 11.64
C GLY A 36 -13.43 -7.82 11.01
N VAL A 37 -12.78 -8.99 11.06
CA VAL A 37 -11.54 -9.22 10.32
C VAL A 37 -11.88 -9.56 8.88
N CYS A 38 -11.33 -8.79 7.95
CA CYS A 38 -11.40 -9.05 6.52
C CYS A 38 -10.09 -9.62 6.00
N LEU A 39 -10.18 -10.59 5.09
CA LEU A 39 -9.05 -11.14 4.35
C LEU A 39 -9.31 -10.96 2.85
N VAL A 40 -8.40 -10.28 2.16
CA VAL A 40 -8.37 -10.22 0.70
C VAL A 40 -7.19 -11.05 0.21
N ALA A 41 -7.45 -12.02 -0.65
CA ALA A 41 -6.43 -12.80 -1.34
C ALA A 41 -6.51 -12.50 -2.84
N LYS A 42 -5.40 -12.03 -3.42
CA LYS A 42 -5.32 -11.74 -4.85
C LYS A 42 -4.18 -12.52 -5.49
N ARG A 43 -4.45 -13.02 -6.70
CA ARG A 43 -3.49 -13.63 -7.61
C ARG A 43 -3.42 -12.79 -8.88
N LEU A 44 -2.22 -12.58 -9.41
CA LEU A 44 -2.04 -12.05 -10.75
C LEU A 44 -2.16 -13.20 -11.75
N GLU A 45 -2.96 -13.01 -12.80
CA GLU A 45 -3.09 -13.98 -13.87
C GLU A 45 -1.84 -14.03 -14.76
N ASP A 46 -1.13 -12.91 -14.86
CA ASP A 46 0.17 -12.79 -15.53
C ASP A 46 1.12 -11.89 -14.71
N GLY A 47 2.40 -12.24 -14.69
CA GLY A 47 3.44 -11.53 -13.95
C GLY A 47 3.51 -11.82 -12.45
N GLU A 48 4.26 -10.98 -11.75
CA GLU A 48 4.58 -11.14 -10.32
C GLU A 48 4.51 -9.79 -9.59
N PHE A 49 4.18 -9.82 -8.30
CA PHE A 49 4.21 -8.63 -7.47
C PHE A 49 5.66 -8.19 -7.23
N HIS A 50 5.95 -6.93 -7.58
CA HIS A 50 7.23 -6.29 -7.29
C HIS A 50 7.29 -5.87 -5.83
N TRP A 51 7.67 -6.78 -4.94
CA TRP A 51 7.62 -6.47 -3.52
C TRP A 51 8.70 -5.48 -3.05
N PRO A 52 8.33 -4.48 -2.24
CA PRO A 52 9.33 -3.67 -1.52
C PRO A 52 10.19 -4.52 -0.59
N ARG A 53 11.41 -4.05 -0.33
CA ARG A 53 12.18 -4.55 0.81
C ARG A 53 11.47 -4.10 2.08
N MET A 54 11.13 -5.04 2.94
CA MET A 54 10.58 -4.72 4.26
C MET A 54 11.70 -4.10 5.10
N GLN A 55 11.41 -2.98 5.75
CA GLN A 55 12.27 -2.40 6.78
C GLN A 55 11.55 -2.59 8.10
N ASP A 56 12.22 -3.16 9.10
CA ASP A 56 11.67 -3.43 10.43
C ASP A 56 10.35 -4.24 10.44
N GLY A 57 10.21 -5.17 9.48
CA GLY A 57 9.03 -6.04 9.38
C GLY A 57 7.75 -5.35 8.92
N ALA A 58 7.82 -4.06 8.55
CA ALA A 58 6.70 -3.29 8.04
C ALA A 58 6.99 -2.70 6.66
N MET A 59 5.92 -2.27 6.00
CA MET A 59 5.96 -1.67 4.67
C MET A 59 5.04 -0.46 4.68
N HIS A 60 5.61 0.72 4.51
CA HIS A 60 4.86 1.96 4.44
C HIS A 60 4.66 2.32 2.96
N LEU A 61 3.42 2.26 2.50
CA LEU A 61 3.02 2.67 1.15
C LEU A 61 1.98 3.79 1.25
N THR A 62 2.05 4.73 0.33
CA THR A 62 0.91 5.63 0.10
C THR A 62 -0.25 4.87 -0.53
N SER A 63 -1.47 5.40 -0.47
CA SER A 63 -2.63 4.77 -1.12
C SER A 63 -2.40 4.53 -2.61
N ALA A 64 -1.73 5.46 -3.30
CA ALA A 64 -1.40 5.33 -4.72
C ALA A 64 -0.39 4.20 -4.98
N GLN A 65 0.65 4.09 -4.15
CA GLN A 65 1.64 3.01 -4.25
C GLN A 65 1.01 1.65 -3.92
N PHE A 66 0.10 1.62 -2.93
CA PHE A 66 -0.64 0.42 -2.60
C PHE A 66 -1.55 -0.04 -3.75
N SER A 67 -2.33 0.86 -4.35
CA SER A 67 -3.17 0.52 -5.51
C SER A 67 -2.34 -0.02 -6.67
N ALA A 68 -1.23 0.64 -7.00
CA ALA A 68 -0.34 0.17 -8.06
C ALA A 68 0.28 -1.20 -7.75
N LEU A 69 0.75 -1.42 -6.51
CA LEU A 69 1.21 -2.73 -6.08
C LEU A 69 0.09 -3.77 -6.21
N PHE A 70 -1.13 -3.44 -5.75
CA PHE A 70 -2.27 -4.35 -5.78
C PHE A 70 -2.68 -4.69 -7.21
N GLU A 71 -2.47 -3.81 -8.17
CA GLU A 71 -2.66 -4.03 -9.61
C GLU A 71 -1.51 -4.80 -10.29
N GLY A 72 -0.40 -5.06 -9.58
CA GLY A 72 0.79 -5.73 -10.12
C GLY A 72 1.74 -4.79 -10.87
N LEU A 73 1.51 -3.48 -10.82
CA LEU A 73 2.36 -2.46 -11.43
C LEU A 73 3.62 -2.20 -10.59
N ASP A 74 4.64 -1.60 -11.21
CA ASP A 74 5.84 -1.15 -10.50
C ASP A 74 5.50 0.07 -9.61
N TRP A 75 5.12 -0.22 -8.37
CA TRP A 75 4.77 0.78 -7.36
C TRP A 75 5.90 1.78 -7.07
N LYS A 76 7.17 1.46 -7.36
CA LYS A 76 8.30 2.39 -7.15
C LYS A 76 8.25 3.58 -8.11
N ARG A 77 7.63 3.39 -9.27
CA ARG A 77 7.44 4.45 -10.28
C ARG A 77 6.24 5.34 -9.97
N VAL A 78 5.42 4.95 -8.99
CA VAL A 78 4.33 5.78 -8.50
C VAL A 78 4.88 6.79 -7.51
N ALA A 79 5.28 7.94 -8.04
CA ALA A 79 5.48 9.13 -7.25
C ALA A 79 4.12 9.59 -6.69
N ALA A 80 4.10 10.00 -5.43
CA ALA A 80 2.96 10.77 -4.93
C ALA A 80 2.76 11.97 -5.88
N PRO A 81 1.51 12.32 -6.26
CA PRO A 81 1.29 13.46 -7.12
C PRO A 81 2.00 14.67 -6.51
N SER A 82 3.00 15.19 -7.21
CA SER A 82 3.57 16.49 -6.88
C SER A 82 2.42 17.47 -6.89
N GLN A 83 2.25 18.28 -5.85
CA GLN A 83 1.29 19.38 -5.89
C GLN A 83 1.58 20.16 -7.18
N THR A 84 0.70 20.03 -8.18
CA THR A 84 0.83 20.82 -9.40
C THR A 84 0.74 22.25 -8.95
N ARG A 85 1.86 22.97 -9.04
CA ARG A 85 1.93 24.37 -8.62
C ARG A 85 0.82 25.09 -9.36
N THR A 86 -0.17 25.58 -8.62
CA THR A 86 -1.30 26.29 -9.20
C THR A 86 -0.71 27.44 -10.04
N PRO A 87 -1.00 27.51 -11.35
CA PRO A 87 -0.49 28.62 -12.15
C PRO A 87 -0.99 29.91 -11.53
N VAL A 88 -0.07 30.74 -11.07
CA VAL A 88 -0.41 32.08 -10.59
C VAL A 88 -0.88 32.83 -11.83
N LYS A 89 -2.07 33.43 -11.78
CA LYS A 89 -2.61 34.21 -12.90
C LYS A 89 -1.52 35.14 -13.45
N ALA A 90 -1.32 35.12 -14.77
CA ALA A 90 -0.53 36.14 -15.44
C ALA A 90 -1.21 37.48 -15.15
N GLY A 91 -0.42 38.41 -14.60
CA GLY A 91 -0.86 39.78 -14.34
C GLY A 91 -1.16 40.55 -15.62
#